data_AF-A0A954YBV7-F1
#
_entry.id   AF-A0A954YBV7-F1
#
_cell.length_a   1.000
_cell.length_b   1.000
_cell.length_c   1.000
_cell.angle_alpha   90.00
_cell.angle_beta   90.00
_cell.angle_gamma   90.00
#
_symmetry.space_group_name_H-M   'P 1'
#
loop_
_entity.id
_entity.type
_entity.pdbx_description
1 polymer ?
#
loop_
_entity_poly.entity_id
_entity_poly.type
_entity_poly.pdbx_seq_one_letter_code
_entity_poly.pdbx_strand_id
1 'polypeptide(L)'
;MRRRYLRRRIAKWTGSVLVVLTLAIWLASGWFTWRFQIGGWAGGIWAGYAQVYRYYGARAALSQFIYSPKFALVWYRGVIFGPRHNVVQVFPFRHAEAPLWMIAMLIAAPTAWWWVKDRPLGRHCCQRCGYDLTGNESGRCPECGAERRQAR
;
A
#
# COMPACT_ATOMS: atom_id res chain seq x y z
N MET A 1 20.11 -15.81 15.67
CA MET A 1 18.75 -16.04 15.11
C MET A 1 17.74 -14.92 15.40
N ARG A 2 17.67 -14.35 16.62
CA ARG A 2 16.67 -13.33 17.05
C ARG A 2 16.51 -12.12 16.11
N ARG A 3 17.59 -11.60 15.50
CA ARG A 3 17.53 -10.44 14.58
C ARG A 3 16.74 -10.70 13.28
N ARG A 4 16.81 -11.90 12.70
CA ARG A 4 16.07 -12.25 11.47
C ARG A 4 14.56 -12.34 11.72
N TYR A 5 14.18 -12.87 12.88
CA TYR A 5 12.78 -12.92 13.32
C TYR A 5 12.19 -11.52 13.51
N LEU A 6 12.91 -10.61 14.18
CA LEU A 6 12.48 -9.22 14.37
C LEU A 6 12.24 -8.47 13.06
N ARG A 7 13.17 -8.59 12.09
CA ARG A 7 13.02 -7.95 10.77
C ARG A 7 11.77 -8.42 10.02
N ARG A 8 11.50 -9.74 10.01
CA ARG A 8 10.29 -10.30 9.39
C ARG A 8 9.03 -9.77 10.06
N ARG A 9 9.01 -9.76 11.40
CA ARG A 9 7.88 -9.24 12.18
C ARG A 9 7.59 -7.78 11.84
N ILE A 10 8.61 -6.91 11.89
CA ILE A 10 8.44 -5.48 11.56
C ILE A 10 7.88 -5.33 10.15
N ALA A 11 8.49 -5.99 9.16
CA ALA A 11 8.14 -5.81 7.77
C ALA A 11 6.69 -6.26 7.45
N LYS A 12 6.17 -7.30 8.12
CA LYS A 12 4.76 -7.71 8.03
C LYS A 12 3.81 -6.66 8.58
N TRP A 13 4.09 -6.15 9.77
CA TRP A 13 3.23 -5.15 10.41
C TRP A 13 3.26 -3.84 9.64
N THR A 14 4.42 -3.41 9.15
CA THR A 14 4.54 -2.26 8.27
C THR A 14 3.72 -2.46 6.99
N GLY A 15 3.85 -3.61 6.33
CA GLY A 15 3.05 -3.94 5.14
C GLY A 15 1.54 -3.91 5.40
N SER A 16 1.08 -4.55 6.49
CA SER A 16 -0.33 -4.56 6.88
C SER A 16 -0.87 -3.16 7.17
N VAL A 17 -0.10 -2.34 7.90
CA VAL A 17 -0.48 -0.94 8.17
C VAL A 17 -0.58 -0.14 6.87
N LEU A 18 0.39 -0.29 5.97
CA LEU A 18 0.37 0.41 4.67
C LEU A 18 -0.84 0.01 3.81
N VAL A 19 -1.21 -1.27 3.78
CA VAL A 19 -2.43 -1.74 3.07
C VAL A 19 -3.68 -1.10 3.66
N VAL A 20 -3.83 -1.12 4.99
CA VAL A 20 -5.00 -0.52 5.68
C VAL A 20 -5.08 0.97 5.40
N LEU A 21 -3.96 1.70 5.49
CA LEU A 21 -3.92 3.13 5.19
C LEU A 21 -4.28 3.41 3.73
N THR A 22 -3.75 2.63 2.79
CA THR A 22 -4.04 2.80 1.35
C THR A 22 -5.51 2.57 1.05
N LEU A 23 -6.14 1.55 1.66
CA LEU A 23 -7.57 1.29 1.52
C LEU A 23 -8.42 2.38 2.18
N ALA A 24 -8.02 2.87 3.35
CA ALA A 24 -8.70 3.98 4.01
C ALA A 24 -8.65 5.26 3.15
N ILE A 25 -7.51 5.55 2.54
CA ILE A 25 -7.34 6.66 1.59
C ILE A 25 -8.21 6.44 0.35
N TRP A 26 -8.25 5.22 -0.20
CA TRP A 26 -9.11 4.89 -1.34
C TRP A 26 -10.58 5.11 -1.02
N LEU A 27 -11.07 4.65 0.14
CA LEU A 27 -12.44 4.91 0.58
C LEU A 27 -12.69 6.41 0.76
N ALA A 28 -11.83 7.10 1.51
CA ALA A 28 -11.95 8.54 1.75
C ALA A 28 -11.97 9.36 0.45
N SER A 29 -11.28 8.90 -0.60
CA SER A 29 -11.23 9.57 -1.90
C SER A 29 -12.57 9.64 -2.63
N GLY A 30 -13.58 8.89 -2.19
CA GLY A 30 -14.96 9.01 -2.67
C GLY A 30 -15.64 10.32 -2.26
N TRP A 31 -15.24 10.88 -1.10
CA TRP A 31 -15.81 12.10 -0.52
C TRP A 31 -14.86 13.28 -0.55
N PHE A 32 -13.56 13.00 -0.45
CA PHE A 32 -12.53 14.02 -0.33
C PHE A 32 -11.60 13.98 -1.53
N THR A 33 -11.35 15.14 -2.11
CA THR A 33 -10.25 15.30 -3.05
C THR A 33 -9.02 15.72 -2.27
N TRP A 34 -7.86 15.17 -2.59
CA TRP A 34 -6.59 15.63 -2.04
C TRP A 34 -5.75 16.13 -3.18
N ARG A 35 -5.13 17.30 -3.03
CA ARG A 35 -4.24 17.88 -4.05
C ARG A 35 -3.06 18.50 -3.33
N PHE A 36 -1.87 18.36 -3.89
CA PHE A 36 -0.66 19.00 -3.42
C PHE A 36 0.15 19.52 -4.60
N GLN A 37 0.96 20.54 -4.36
CA GLN A 37 1.85 21.11 -5.36
C GLN A 37 3.19 21.43 -4.71
N ILE A 38 4.27 20.95 -5.33
CA ILE A 38 5.64 21.16 -4.86
C ILE A 38 6.51 21.47 -6.09
N GLY A 39 6.89 22.74 -6.25
CA GLY A 39 7.64 23.21 -7.41
C GLY A 39 6.89 22.98 -8.72
N GLY A 40 7.55 22.35 -9.69
CA GLY A 40 6.97 22.00 -11.00
C GLY A 40 6.12 20.72 -11.02
N TRP A 41 5.82 20.14 -9.85
CA TRP A 41 5.00 18.93 -9.72
C TRP A 41 3.71 19.24 -8.97
N ALA A 42 2.61 18.65 -9.43
CA ALA A 42 1.41 18.48 -8.61
C ALA A 42 1.01 17.01 -8.60
N GLY A 43 0.24 16.66 -7.59
CA GLY A 43 -0.43 15.38 -7.55
C GLY A 43 -1.67 15.48 -6.71
N GLY A 44 -2.42 14.40 -6.71
CA GLY A 44 -3.62 14.34 -5.93
C GLY A 44 -4.19 12.94 -5.85
N ILE A 45 -5.19 12.80 -5.00
CA ILE A 45 -6.00 11.61 -4.90
C ILE A 45 -7.44 12.01 -5.17
N TRP A 46 -8.06 11.34 -6.14
CA TRP A 46 -9.41 11.63 -6.58
C TRP A 46 -10.12 10.38 -7.08
N ALA A 47 -11.35 10.15 -6.61
CA ALA A 47 -12.23 9.07 -7.09
C ALA A 47 -11.57 7.68 -7.13
N GLY A 48 -10.69 7.39 -6.18
CA GLY A 48 -9.96 6.13 -6.09
C GLY A 48 -8.64 6.08 -6.86
N TYR A 49 -8.22 7.16 -7.50
CA TYR A 49 -6.97 7.25 -8.27
C TYR A 49 -5.94 8.12 -7.55
N ALA A 50 -4.69 7.69 -7.59
CA ALA A 50 -3.54 8.55 -7.34
C ALA A 50 -3.06 9.13 -8.67
N GLN A 51 -2.86 10.44 -8.71
CA GLN A 51 -2.51 11.17 -9.92
C GLN A 51 -1.25 12.00 -9.66
N VAL A 52 -0.34 12.02 -10.63
CA VAL A 52 0.86 12.86 -10.60
C VAL A 52 1.02 13.55 -11.95
N TYR A 53 1.33 14.85 -11.89
CA TYR A 53 1.46 15.75 -13.02
C TYR A 53 2.75 16.56 -12.92
N ARG A 54 3.39 16.80 -14.05
CA ARG A 54 4.52 17.73 -14.16
C ARG A 54 4.16 18.91 -15.05
N TYR A 55 4.33 20.12 -14.52
CA TYR A 55 4.15 21.36 -15.28
C TYR A 55 5.46 21.74 -15.98
N TYR A 56 5.36 22.06 -17.26
CA TYR A 56 6.45 22.67 -18.02
C TYR A 56 6.17 24.18 -18.14
N GLY A 57 6.97 25.00 -17.44
CA GLY A 57 6.93 26.46 -17.53
C GLY A 57 6.51 27.18 -16.24
N ALA A 58 7.22 28.27 -15.90
CA ALA A 58 7.06 29.03 -14.66
C ALA A 58 5.71 29.75 -14.49
N ARG A 59 4.89 29.84 -15.55
CA ARG A 59 3.60 30.57 -15.55
C ARG A 59 2.36 29.67 -15.50
N ALA A 60 2.50 28.35 -15.66
CA ALA A 60 1.36 27.42 -15.68
C ALA A 60 0.77 27.14 -14.28
N ALA A 61 1.50 27.47 -13.21
CA ALA A 61 1.08 27.24 -11.83
C ALA A 61 -0.07 28.15 -11.35
N LEU A 62 -0.29 29.31 -11.98
CA LEU A 62 -1.24 30.31 -11.51
C LEU A 62 -2.62 30.23 -12.18
N SER A 63 -2.76 29.58 -13.34
CA SER A 63 -3.97 29.71 -14.17
C SER A 63 -5.04 28.63 -13.99
N GLN A 64 -4.82 27.59 -13.18
CA GLN A 64 -5.80 26.49 -13.02
C GLN A 64 -6.70 26.59 -11.77
N PHE A 65 -6.62 27.67 -10.99
CA PHE A 65 -7.38 27.79 -9.73
C PHE A 65 -8.40 28.94 -9.68
N ILE A 66 -8.75 29.54 -10.81
CA ILE A 66 -9.85 30.50 -10.91
C ILE A 66 -11.12 29.75 -11.32
N TYR A 67 -11.78 29.01 -10.42
CA TYR A 67 -13.21 28.67 -10.57
C TYR A 67 -13.87 28.42 -9.20
N SER A 68 -14.88 29.24 -8.91
CA SER A 68 -15.88 29.23 -7.82
C SER A 68 -15.47 29.74 -6.41
N PRO A 69 -15.74 31.01 -6.08
CA PRO A 69 -15.37 31.66 -4.81
C PRO A 69 -16.30 31.38 -3.61
N LYS A 70 -17.21 30.40 -3.66
CA LYS A 70 -18.26 30.31 -2.62
C LYS A 70 -18.03 29.31 -1.47
N PHE A 71 -17.05 28.40 -1.55
CA PHE A 71 -16.82 27.41 -0.46
C PHE A 71 -15.34 27.05 -0.23
N ALA A 72 -14.42 28.00 -0.46
CA ALA A 72 -13.00 27.84 -0.11
C ALA A 72 -12.77 28.16 1.37
N LEU A 73 -13.32 27.34 2.28
CA LEU A 73 -13.04 27.46 3.70
C LEU A 73 -11.84 26.57 4.06
N VAL A 74 -10.77 27.26 4.47
CA VAL A 74 -9.51 26.79 5.06
C VAL A 74 -8.40 26.45 4.04
N TRP A 75 -7.69 27.50 3.64
CA TRP A 75 -6.33 27.43 3.16
C TRP A 75 -5.35 27.48 4.33
N TYR A 76 -4.71 26.36 4.66
CA TYR A 76 -3.42 26.39 5.35
C TYR A 76 -2.58 25.17 4.90
N ARG A 77 -1.44 25.43 4.23
CA ARG A 77 -0.42 24.44 3.81
C ARG A 77 -0.88 23.30 2.87
N GLY A 78 -1.44 23.65 1.72
CA GLY A 78 -1.27 22.84 0.49
C GLY A 78 -2.13 21.58 0.34
N VAL A 79 -3.28 21.48 1.02
CA VAL A 79 -4.28 20.42 0.80
C VAL A 79 -5.66 21.07 0.62
N ILE A 80 -6.33 20.81 -0.51
CA ILE A 80 -7.67 21.34 -0.82
C ILE A 80 -8.70 20.25 -0.55
N PHE A 81 -9.65 20.49 0.35
CA PHE A 81 -10.86 19.67 0.52
C PHE A 81 -12.05 20.36 -0.14
N GLY A 82 -12.72 19.72 -1.10
CA GLY A 82 -13.90 20.31 -1.75
C GLY A 82 -14.75 19.32 -2.57
N PRO A 83 -16.01 19.68 -2.88
CA PRO A 83 -16.91 18.85 -3.68
C PRO A 83 -16.53 18.78 -5.17
N ARG A 84 -17.07 17.77 -5.87
CA ARG A 84 -16.77 17.43 -7.27
C ARG A 84 -16.97 18.62 -8.23
N HIS A 85 -15.92 19.00 -8.96
CA HIS A 85 -16.00 19.93 -10.09
C HIS A 85 -15.31 19.36 -11.34
N ASN A 86 -15.95 19.51 -12.50
CA ASN A 86 -15.39 19.14 -13.81
C ASN A 86 -14.38 20.20 -14.26
N VAL A 87 -13.09 19.86 -14.24
CA VAL A 87 -12.03 20.76 -14.71
C VAL A 87 -11.64 20.35 -16.13
N VAL A 88 -11.93 21.19 -17.12
CA VAL A 88 -11.47 21.04 -18.50
C VAL A 88 -10.00 21.49 -18.55
N GLN A 89 -9.06 20.58 -18.81
CA GLN A 89 -7.61 20.88 -18.84
C GLN A 89 -7.11 20.96 -20.30
N VAL A 90 -6.48 22.08 -20.68
CA VAL A 90 -6.12 22.41 -22.09
C VAL A 90 -4.60 22.53 -22.33
N PHE A 91 -3.73 21.79 -21.63
CA PHE A 91 -2.26 21.88 -21.82
C PHE A 91 -1.57 20.50 -21.87
N PRO A 92 -0.43 20.35 -22.57
CA PRO A 92 0.28 19.07 -22.67
C PRO A 92 0.96 18.71 -21.35
N PHE A 93 0.28 17.94 -20.50
CA PHE A 93 0.84 17.38 -19.28
C PHE A 93 1.29 15.93 -19.52
N ARG A 94 2.49 15.58 -19.04
CA ARG A 94 2.75 14.18 -18.71
C ARG A 94 1.93 13.87 -17.46
N HIS A 95 0.90 13.05 -17.63
CA HIS A 95 0.03 12.58 -16.56
C HIS A 95 0.29 11.10 -16.33
N ALA A 96 0.34 10.70 -15.07
CA ALA A 96 0.32 9.30 -14.67
C ALA A 96 -0.79 9.14 -13.64
N GLU A 97 -1.64 8.14 -13.87
CA GLU A 97 -2.71 7.77 -12.97
C GLU A 97 -2.60 6.28 -12.62
N ALA A 98 -2.81 5.98 -11.35
CA ALA A 98 -2.83 4.61 -10.85
C ALA A 98 -4.03 4.46 -9.91
N PRO A 99 -4.90 3.46 -10.14
CA PRO A 99 -5.93 3.14 -9.17
C PRO A 99 -5.30 2.72 -7.83
N LEU A 100 -5.75 3.32 -6.72
CA LEU A 100 -5.20 3.03 -5.38
C LEU A 100 -5.41 1.57 -4.98
N TRP A 101 -6.45 0.90 -5.50
CA TRP A 101 -6.64 -0.53 -5.24
C TRP A 101 -5.52 -1.39 -5.84
N MET A 102 -4.92 -0.98 -6.98
CA MET A 102 -3.76 -1.67 -7.55
C MET A 102 -2.53 -1.48 -6.66
N ILE A 103 -2.32 -0.27 -6.14
CA ILE A 103 -1.24 0.02 -5.17
C ILE A 103 -1.44 -0.82 -3.91
N ALA A 104 -2.67 -0.89 -3.39
CA ALA A 104 -3.02 -1.72 -2.24
C ALA A 104 -2.72 -3.21 -2.51
N MET A 105 -3.09 -3.73 -3.67
CA MET A 105 -2.81 -5.13 -4.06
C MET A 105 -1.31 -5.41 -4.19
N LEU A 106 -0.54 -4.48 -4.76
CA LEU A 106 0.91 -4.60 -4.89
C LEU A 106 1.61 -4.69 -3.53
N ILE A 107 1.10 -4.00 -2.52
CA ILE A 107 1.62 -4.08 -1.13
C ILE A 107 1.05 -5.31 -0.41
N ALA A 108 -0.23 -5.63 -0.63
CA ALA A 108 -0.92 -6.73 0.03
C ALA A 108 -0.36 -8.09 -0.35
N ALA A 109 0.00 -8.32 -1.62
CA ALA A 109 0.51 -9.61 -2.09
C ALA A 109 1.77 -10.09 -1.35
N PRO A 110 2.89 -9.34 -1.28
CA PRO A 110 4.07 -9.76 -0.53
C PRO A 110 3.80 -9.83 0.98
N THR A 111 2.95 -8.94 1.50
CA THR A 111 2.54 -8.95 2.92
C THR A 111 1.81 -10.24 3.26
N ALA A 112 0.82 -10.63 2.46
CA ALA A 112 0.04 -11.86 2.61
C ALA A 112 0.93 -13.10 2.48
N TRP A 113 1.83 -13.12 1.49
CA TRP A 113 2.79 -14.21 1.31
C TRP A 113 3.65 -14.44 2.56
N TRP A 114 4.11 -13.35 3.20
CA TRP A 114 4.82 -13.46 4.47
C TRP A 114 3.94 -13.99 5.59
N TRP A 115 2.69 -13.54 5.72
CA TRP A 115 1.75 -14.07 6.70
C TRP A 115 1.51 -15.57 6.52
N VAL A 116 1.36 -16.04 5.28
CA VAL A 116 1.23 -17.48 4.96
C VAL A 116 2.48 -18.24 5.40
N LYS A 117 3.68 -17.72 5.12
CA LYS A 117 4.94 -18.36 5.51
C LYS A 117 5.21 -18.44 7.01
N ASP A 118 4.61 -17.57 7.81
CA ASP A 118 4.75 -17.61 9.27
C ASP A 118 3.60 -18.33 9.96
N ARG A 119 2.64 -18.89 9.21
CA ARG A 119 1.64 -19.76 9.85
C ARG A 119 2.39 -20.89 10.56
N PRO A 120 2.09 -21.13 11.85
CA PRO A 120 2.71 -22.23 12.57
C PRO A 120 2.45 -23.50 11.77
N LEU A 121 3.53 -24.17 11.39
CA LEU A 121 3.46 -25.47 10.75
C LEU A 121 2.69 -26.40 11.71
N GLY A 122 1.70 -27.13 11.18
CA GLY A 122 0.85 -27.99 11.99
C GLY A 122 1.68 -28.97 12.83
N ARG A 123 1.08 -29.55 13.89
CA ARG A 123 1.78 -30.53 14.75
C ARG A 123 2.35 -31.72 13.97
N HIS A 124 1.78 -31.99 12.80
CA HIS A 124 2.21 -33.05 11.89
C HIS A 124 3.29 -32.61 10.91
N CYS A 125 3.55 -31.31 10.73
CA CYS A 125 4.59 -30.83 9.83
C CYS A 125 5.95 -30.69 10.53
N CYS A 126 7.02 -31.01 9.81
CA CYS A 126 8.38 -30.73 10.25
C CYS A 126 8.58 -29.23 10.43
N GLN A 127 8.89 -28.79 11.65
CA GLN A 127 9.08 -27.37 11.99
C GLN A 127 10.26 -26.70 11.27
N ARG A 128 11.13 -27.47 10.61
CA ARG A 128 12.31 -26.97 9.88
C ARG A 128 12.05 -26.77 8.39
N CYS A 129 11.42 -27.74 7.72
CA CYS A 129 11.21 -27.70 6.26
C CYS A 129 9.74 -27.61 5.84
N GLY A 130 8.79 -27.91 6.73
CA GLY A 130 7.36 -27.92 6.44
C GLY A 130 6.82 -29.24 5.88
N TYR A 131 7.66 -30.27 5.69
CA TYR A 131 7.23 -31.59 5.22
C TYR A 131 6.19 -32.21 6.16
N ASP A 132 5.12 -32.80 5.61
CA ASP A 132 4.10 -33.49 6.39
C ASP A 132 4.63 -34.84 6.92
N LEU A 133 4.73 -34.98 8.23
CA LEU A 133 5.19 -36.19 8.93
C LEU A 133 4.03 -37.12 9.28
N THR A 134 2.83 -36.89 8.75
CA THR A 134 1.71 -37.84 8.88
C THR A 134 2.11 -39.18 8.25
N GLY A 135 2.09 -40.25 9.04
CA GLY A 135 2.51 -41.59 8.61
C GLY A 135 4.03 -41.84 8.62
N ASN A 136 4.86 -40.89 9.05
CA ASN A 136 6.30 -41.12 9.17
C ASN A 136 6.65 -41.77 10.52
N GLU A 137 7.04 -43.04 10.49
CA GLU A 137 7.41 -43.84 11.66
C GLU A 137 8.88 -43.70 12.06
N SER A 138 9.75 -43.21 11.17
CA SER A 138 11.20 -43.12 11.43
C SER A 138 11.59 -42.13 12.54
N GLY A 139 10.66 -41.26 12.97
CA GLY A 139 10.92 -40.18 13.91
C GLY A 139 11.83 -39.07 13.34
N ARG A 140 12.26 -39.15 12.07
CA ARG A 140 13.11 -38.16 11.40
C ARG A 140 12.49 -37.71 10.08
N CYS A 141 12.60 -36.42 9.78
CA CYS A 141 12.10 -35.88 8.51
C CYS A 141 12.92 -36.41 7.32
N PRO A 142 12.32 -37.00 6.28
CA PRO A 142 13.06 -37.53 5.12
C PRO A 142 13.80 -36.43 4.33
N GLU A 143 13.22 -35.23 4.23
CA GLU A 143 13.82 -34.12 3.47
C GLU A 143 15.01 -33.46 4.17
N CYS A 144 14.97 -33.30 5.49
CA CYS A 144 15.95 -32.46 6.21
C CYS A 144 16.66 -33.16 7.38
N GLY A 145 16.33 -34.43 7.66
CA GLY A 145 16.91 -35.21 8.76
C GLY A 145 16.56 -34.73 10.17
N ALA A 146 15.76 -33.68 10.32
CA ALA A 146 15.40 -33.16 11.64
C ALA A 146 14.57 -34.17 12.43
N GLU A 147 14.92 -34.39 13.69
CA GLU A 147 14.16 -35.25 14.61
C GLU A 147 12.81 -34.64 14.96
N ARG A 148 11.80 -35.50 15.06
CA ARG A 148 10.46 -35.12 15.49
C ARG A 148 10.55 -34.72 16.96
N ARG A 149 10.36 -33.43 17.26
CA ARG A 149 10.19 -32.98 18.64
C ARG A 149 8.98 -33.70 19.22
N GLN A 150 9.22 -34.66 20.12
CA GLN A 150 8.16 -35.27 20.91
C GLN A 150 7.49 -34.15 21.71
N ALA A 151 6.17 -34.02 21.57
CA ALA A 151 5.40 -33.12 22.42
C ALA A 151 5.50 -33.69 23.85
N ARG A 152 6.28 -33.01 24.71
CA ARG A 152 6.24 -33.23 26.14
C ARG A 152 4.93 -32.75 26.72
#